data_AF-A0A954N5U5-F1
#
_entry.id   AF-A0A954N5U5-F1
#
_cell.length_a   1.000
_cell.length_b   1.000
_cell.length_c   1.000
_cell.angle_alpha   90.00
_cell.angle_beta   90.00
_cell.angle_gamma   90.00
#
_symmetry.space_group_name_H-M   'P 1'
#
loop_
_entity.id
_entity.type
_entity.pdbx_description
1 polymer ?
#
loop_
_entity_poly.entity_id
_entity_poly.type
_entity_poly.pdbx_seq_one_letter_code
_entity_poly.pdbx_strand_id
1 'polypeptide(L)'
;SLLQSIDSLRSEIEQGKKFGDLDSLYEQAYRMLNSPRCRDAFNLTEESPELRERYGRNRAGQACLLARRLVEAEVPWITVFFNHNARGQDLDTSATDLYGWDTHNDIFTAMKDHLMPRFDLGFSALLEDLQQRGLLETTLVVCMGEFGRAPRVALEKNFSGESPGRKHWAGVYSIVMAGAGVQPGLVYGSSDRMGAYPQSQPTCPEDVTATMFASLGIDPAAHFIDQLDRPFPISTGSPLIGLY
;
A
#
# COMPACT_ATOMS: atom_id res chain seq x y z
N SER A 1 5.37 1.81 21.72
CA SER A 1 4.34 1.62 20.68
C SER A 1 4.31 2.84 19.78
N LEU A 2 3.70 2.76 18.59
CA LEU A 2 3.58 3.93 17.70
C LEU A 2 2.81 5.08 18.36
N LEU A 3 1.78 4.77 19.16
CA LEU A 3 1.06 5.74 19.97
C LEU A 3 1.99 6.50 20.94
N GLN A 4 2.90 5.80 21.63
CA GLN A 4 3.89 6.46 22.52
C GLN A 4 4.86 7.36 21.74
N SER A 5 5.23 6.99 20.50
CA SER A 5 6.06 7.84 19.64
C SER A 5 5.34 9.12 19.24
N ILE A 6 4.05 9.05 18.91
CA ILE A 6 3.20 10.22 18.64
C ILE A 6 3.09 11.11 19.89
N ASP A 7 2.85 10.50 21.07
CA ASP A 7 2.76 11.22 22.34
C ASP A 7 4.09 11.92 22.71
N SER A 8 5.24 11.31 22.39
CA SER A 8 6.57 11.90 22.65
C SER A 8 6.85 13.09 21.74
N LEU A 9 6.60 12.95 20.44
CA LEU A 9 6.73 14.04 19.45
C LEU A 9 5.87 15.25 19.81
N ARG A 10 4.68 15.01 20.35
CA ARG A 10 3.81 16.07 20.86
C ARG A 10 4.46 16.88 21.97
N SER A 11 5.05 16.21 22.96
CA SER A 11 5.70 16.89 24.07
C SER A 11 6.85 17.78 23.59
N GLU A 12 7.61 17.34 22.59
CA GLU A 12 8.72 18.13 22.01
C GLU A 12 8.26 19.40 21.29
N ILE A 13 7.09 19.36 20.64
CA ILE A 13 6.50 20.51 19.93
C ILE A 13 5.84 21.48 20.92
N GLU A 14 5.12 20.97 21.92
CA GLU A 14 4.58 21.79 23.02
C GLU A 14 5.69 22.55 23.77
N GLN A 15 6.92 22.01 23.77
CA GLN A 15 8.13 22.65 24.30
C GLN A 15 8.78 23.68 23.36
N GLY A 16 8.19 23.96 22.20
CA GLY A 16 8.57 25.08 21.33
C GLY A 16 9.76 24.83 20.40
N LYS A 17 10.10 23.58 20.09
CA LYS A 17 11.06 23.28 19.02
C LYS A 17 10.47 23.70 17.66
N LYS A 18 11.12 24.65 16.99
CA LYS A 18 10.79 25.04 15.61
C LYS A 18 11.44 24.09 14.61
N PHE A 19 10.68 23.62 13.64
CA PHE A 19 11.22 22.99 12.43
C PHE A 19 11.41 24.13 11.38
N GLY A 20 12.06 23.88 10.24
CA GLY A 20 12.38 24.96 9.26
C GLY A 20 11.19 25.32 8.35
N ASP A 21 11.42 25.93 7.18
CA ASP A 21 10.41 26.31 6.15
C ASP A 21 9.43 25.20 5.69
N LEU A 22 9.63 23.96 6.12
CA LEU A 22 8.66 22.86 6.03
C LEU A 22 7.56 22.94 7.13
N ASP A 23 7.59 23.98 7.96
CA ASP A 23 6.78 24.17 9.16
C ASP A 23 5.28 24.07 8.87
N SER A 24 4.77 24.65 7.78
CA SER A 24 3.33 24.65 7.53
C SER A 24 2.77 23.27 7.15
N LEU A 25 3.49 22.49 6.34
CA LEU A 25 3.10 21.13 5.97
C LEU A 25 3.28 20.15 7.14
N TYR A 26 4.39 20.26 7.88
CA TYR A 26 4.59 19.46 9.09
C TYR A 26 3.59 19.83 10.19
N GLU A 27 3.26 21.11 10.35
CA GLU A 27 2.26 21.55 11.33
C GLU A 27 0.87 21.03 10.95
N GLN A 28 0.49 21.05 9.67
CA GLN A 28 -0.77 20.45 9.20
C GLN A 28 -0.80 18.93 9.43
N ALA A 29 0.25 18.22 9.03
CA ALA A 29 0.38 16.78 9.25
C ALA A 29 0.32 16.45 10.74
N TYR A 30 0.99 17.26 11.58
CA TYR A 30 0.99 17.10 13.02
C TYR A 30 -0.38 17.39 13.64
N ARG A 31 -1.06 18.47 13.26
CA ARG A 31 -2.42 18.77 13.73
C ARG A 31 -3.39 17.64 13.41
N MET A 32 -3.26 17.03 12.23
CA MET A 32 -4.03 15.85 11.84
C MET A 32 -3.71 14.65 12.75
N LEU A 33 -2.43 14.33 12.93
CA LEU A 33 -1.97 13.22 13.79
C LEU A 33 -2.33 13.41 15.28
N ASN A 34 -2.41 14.66 15.74
CA ASN A 34 -2.74 15.00 17.12
C ASN A 34 -4.25 15.19 17.34
N SER A 35 -5.09 15.04 16.30
CA SER A 35 -6.53 15.03 16.48
C SER A 35 -6.94 13.83 17.36
N PRO A 36 -7.86 13.99 18.33
CA PRO A 36 -8.28 12.89 19.19
C PRO A 36 -8.73 11.65 18.40
N ARG A 37 -9.50 11.86 17.33
CA ARG A 37 -10.00 10.80 16.44
C ARG A 37 -8.86 10.02 15.77
N CYS A 38 -7.82 10.70 15.28
CA CYS A 38 -6.66 10.04 14.67
C CYS A 38 -5.83 9.29 15.73
N ARG A 39 -5.66 9.85 16.92
CA ARG A 39 -4.95 9.20 18.03
C ARG A 39 -5.66 7.91 18.46
N ASP A 40 -6.97 7.97 18.65
CA ASP A 40 -7.78 6.82 19.06
C ASP A 40 -7.74 5.72 17.99
N ALA A 41 -7.59 6.07 16.71
CA ALA A 41 -7.41 5.09 15.64
C ALA A 41 -6.21 4.15 15.88
N PHE A 42 -5.13 4.62 16.51
CA PHE A 42 -3.95 3.80 16.85
C PHE A 42 -4.19 2.82 18.01
N ASN A 43 -5.29 2.96 18.76
CA ASN A 43 -5.61 2.08 19.87
C ASN A 43 -6.36 0.81 19.41
N LEU A 44 -5.64 -0.14 18.82
CA LEU A 44 -6.23 -1.41 18.34
C LEU A 44 -6.80 -2.31 19.46
N THR A 45 -6.59 -1.99 20.74
CA THR A 45 -7.19 -2.78 21.84
C THR A 45 -8.67 -2.51 22.03
N GLU A 46 -9.20 -1.45 21.42
CA GLU A 46 -10.63 -1.15 21.41
C GLU A 46 -11.42 -2.04 20.45
N GLU A 47 -10.73 -2.71 19.52
CA GLU A 47 -11.35 -3.66 18.59
C GLU A 47 -11.53 -5.03 19.25
N SER A 48 -12.63 -5.70 18.92
CA SER A 48 -12.92 -7.00 19.50
C SER A 48 -11.82 -8.02 19.13
N PRO A 49 -11.55 -9.00 20.01
CA PRO A 49 -10.59 -10.05 19.71
C PRO A 49 -10.87 -10.77 18.39
N GLU A 50 -12.14 -11.04 18.09
CA GLU A 50 -12.62 -11.74 16.90
C GLU A 50 -12.31 -10.95 15.63
N LEU A 51 -12.53 -9.63 15.64
CA LEU A 51 -12.20 -8.80 14.49
C LEU A 51 -10.69 -8.76 14.24
N ARG A 52 -9.90 -8.69 15.32
CA ARG A 52 -8.44 -8.74 15.20
C ARG A 52 -7.94 -10.08 14.68
N GLU A 53 -8.63 -11.18 14.98
CA GLU A 53 -8.36 -12.49 14.36
C GLU A 53 -8.76 -12.52 12.88
N ARG A 54 -9.89 -11.90 12.49
CA ARG A 54 -10.34 -11.84 11.08
C ARG A 54 -9.31 -11.18 10.16
N TYR A 55 -8.62 -10.14 10.65
CA TYR A 55 -7.50 -9.52 9.93
C TYR A 55 -6.19 -10.33 10.04
N GLY A 56 -6.09 -11.21 11.03
CA GLY A 56 -4.89 -11.95 11.40
C GLY A 56 -4.02 -11.23 12.43
N ARG A 57 -3.55 -11.98 13.43
CA ARG A 57 -2.64 -11.51 14.50
C ARG A 57 -1.17 -11.42 14.05
N ASN A 58 -0.95 -10.93 12.85
CA ASN A 58 0.37 -10.64 12.30
C ASN A 58 0.48 -9.15 11.97
N ARG A 59 1.70 -8.66 11.69
CA ARG A 59 1.92 -7.23 11.44
C ARG A 59 1.07 -6.69 10.28
N ALA A 60 1.02 -7.41 9.16
CA ALA A 60 0.30 -6.97 7.95
C ALA A 60 -1.21 -6.83 8.20
N GLY A 61 -1.81 -7.83 8.84
CA GLY A 61 -3.23 -7.83 9.22
C GLY A 61 -3.57 -6.68 10.17
N GLN A 62 -2.77 -6.49 11.22
CA GLN A 62 -2.99 -5.40 12.17
C GLN A 62 -2.73 -4.01 11.54
N ALA A 63 -1.84 -3.91 10.55
CA ALA A 63 -1.64 -2.68 9.78
C ALA A 63 -2.86 -2.36 8.88
N CYS A 64 -3.47 -3.38 8.27
CA CYS A 64 -4.73 -3.22 7.54
C CYS A 64 -5.87 -2.80 8.47
N LEU A 65 -6.00 -3.39 9.66
CA LEU A 65 -6.99 -2.98 10.65
C LEU A 65 -6.79 -1.52 11.10
N LEU A 66 -5.53 -1.12 11.34
CA LEU A 66 -5.20 0.27 11.63
C LEU A 66 -5.58 1.20 10.47
N ALA A 67 -5.32 0.78 9.22
CA ALA A 67 -5.73 1.55 8.05
C ALA A 67 -7.25 1.76 8.01
N ARG A 68 -8.05 0.73 8.30
CA ARG A 68 -9.51 0.89 8.42
C ARG A 68 -9.88 1.95 9.46
N ARG A 69 -9.30 1.91 10.66
CA ARG A 69 -9.57 2.91 11.71
C ARG A 69 -9.10 4.31 11.31
N LEU A 70 -8.02 4.43 10.53
CA LEU A 70 -7.55 5.71 10.00
C LEU A 70 -8.49 6.27 8.92
N VAL A 71 -9.08 5.41 8.08
CA VAL A 71 -10.15 5.81 7.16
C VAL A 71 -11.37 6.31 7.93
N GLU A 72 -11.78 5.60 8.97
CA GLU A 72 -12.84 6.06 9.89
C GLU A 72 -12.48 7.35 10.61
N ALA A 73 -11.20 7.66 10.78
CA ALA A 73 -10.72 8.90 11.33
C ALA A 73 -10.57 10.03 10.30
N GLU A 74 -10.99 9.80 9.05
CA GLU A 74 -10.90 10.74 7.92
C GLU A 74 -9.46 11.16 7.61
N VAL A 75 -8.50 10.26 7.82
CA VAL A 75 -7.12 10.48 7.38
C VAL A 75 -7.07 10.40 5.85
N PRO A 76 -6.63 11.46 5.15
CA PRO A 76 -6.79 11.61 3.70
C PRO A 76 -5.84 10.73 2.88
N TRP A 77 -4.74 10.27 3.47
CA TRP A 77 -3.77 9.43 2.79
C TRP A 77 -3.16 8.42 3.76
N ILE A 78 -3.27 7.13 3.43
CA ILE A 78 -2.84 6.03 4.28
C ILE A 78 -2.01 5.06 3.44
N THR A 79 -0.77 4.82 3.87
CA THR A 79 0.10 3.82 3.24
C THR A 79 0.27 2.62 4.18
N VAL A 80 -0.10 1.44 3.69
CA VAL A 80 0.12 0.16 4.41
C VAL A 80 1.30 -0.57 3.81
N PHE A 81 2.39 -0.65 4.57
CA PHE A 81 3.51 -1.52 4.23
C PHE A 81 3.26 -2.92 4.80
N PHE A 82 3.04 -3.90 3.91
CA PHE A 82 2.74 -5.27 4.32
C PHE A 82 3.90 -5.93 5.08
N ASN A 83 5.15 -5.58 4.76
CA ASN A 83 6.33 -6.20 5.35
C ASN A 83 7.28 -5.10 5.86
N HIS A 84 8.03 -5.41 6.92
CA HIS A 84 9.01 -4.49 7.49
C HIS A 84 10.37 -4.53 6.78
N ASN A 85 10.58 -5.54 5.93
CA ASN A 85 11.74 -5.69 5.08
C ASN A 85 11.30 -6.01 3.65
N ALA A 86 12.13 -5.63 2.68
CA ALA A 86 11.91 -6.00 1.28
C ALA A 86 12.36 -7.45 1.02
N ARG A 87 13.43 -7.89 1.69
CA ARG A 87 14.09 -9.18 1.51
C ARG A 87 13.97 -10.04 2.75
N GLY A 88 13.57 -11.30 2.55
CA GLY A 88 13.65 -12.32 3.59
C GLY A 88 13.23 -13.69 3.06
N GLN A 89 14.14 -14.65 3.15
CA GLN A 89 13.83 -16.06 3.36
C GLN A 89 14.26 -16.31 4.80
N ASP A 90 13.36 -16.73 5.69
CA ASP A 90 13.69 -16.73 7.10
C ASP A 90 14.54 -17.91 7.50
N LEU A 91 15.42 -17.65 8.47
CA LEU A 91 16.22 -18.63 9.19
C LEU A 91 15.37 -19.54 10.10
N ASP A 92 14.07 -19.22 10.27
CA ASP A 92 13.14 -19.90 11.20
C ASP A 92 11.70 -19.89 10.66
N THR A 93 11.03 -21.04 10.68
CA THR A 93 9.65 -21.26 10.21
C THR A 93 8.58 -20.62 11.09
N SER A 94 8.93 -20.20 12.32
CA SER A 94 8.04 -19.49 13.25
C SER A 94 8.08 -17.97 13.08
N ALA A 95 9.08 -17.44 12.38
CA ALA A 95 9.32 -16.01 12.25
C ALA A 95 8.65 -15.40 11.01
N THR A 96 7.47 -15.87 10.64
CA THR A 96 6.78 -15.61 9.36
C THR A 96 6.85 -14.14 8.90
N ASP A 97 6.76 -13.17 9.82
CA ASP A 97 6.82 -11.71 9.55
C ASP A 97 8.16 -11.22 8.96
N LEU A 98 9.20 -12.05 8.96
CA LEU A 98 10.50 -11.76 8.36
C LEU A 98 10.56 -12.12 6.86
N TYR A 99 9.66 -12.95 6.31
CA TYR A 99 9.57 -13.18 4.86
C TYR A 99 9.32 -11.87 4.12
N GLY A 100 10.10 -11.59 3.07
CA GLY A 100 9.97 -10.39 2.23
C GLY A 100 9.39 -10.70 0.85
N TRP A 101 8.91 -9.69 0.13
CA TRP A 101 8.35 -9.86 -1.22
C TRP A 101 9.40 -9.97 -2.33
N ASP A 102 10.67 -9.65 -2.03
CA ASP A 102 11.80 -9.75 -2.95
C ASP A 102 12.36 -11.18 -3.08
N THR A 103 11.53 -12.11 -3.56
CA THR A 103 11.82 -13.54 -3.66
C THR A 103 12.38 -13.92 -5.05
N HIS A 104 13.67 -14.24 -5.13
CA HIS A 104 14.34 -14.61 -6.41
C HIS A 104 14.47 -16.12 -6.59
N ASN A 105 14.87 -16.84 -5.53
CA ASN A 105 14.78 -18.30 -5.41
C ASN A 105 13.72 -18.66 -4.36
N ASP A 106 13.28 -19.91 -4.35
CA ASP A 106 12.24 -20.44 -3.43
C ASP A 106 10.91 -19.66 -3.44
N ILE A 107 10.66 -18.88 -4.51
CA ILE A 107 9.49 -18.02 -4.65
C ILE A 107 8.18 -18.80 -4.48
N PHE A 108 8.11 -20.04 -4.95
CA PHE A 108 6.87 -20.81 -4.91
C PHE A 108 6.47 -21.16 -3.47
N THR A 109 7.42 -21.64 -2.67
CA THR A 109 7.23 -21.91 -1.24
C THR A 109 6.97 -20.62 -0.48
N ALA A 110 7.80 -19.59 -0.68
CA ALA A 110 7.65 -18.30 -0.01
C ALA A 110 6.28 -17.66 -0.28
N MET A 111 5.81 -17.67 -1.54
CA MET A 111 4.51 -17.13 -1.91
C MET A 111 3.37 -17.97 -1.34
N LYS A 112 3.39 -19.29 -1.54
CA LYS A 112 2.28 -20.16 -1.18
C LYS A 112 2.10 -20.31 0.33
N ASP A 113 3.19 -20.51 1.05
CA ASP A 113 3.13 -20.95 2.44
C ASP A 113 3.28 -19.77 3.42
N HIS A 114 3.85 -18.65 2.98
CA HIS A 114 4.14 -17.51 3.85
C HIS A 114 3.51 -16.19 3.42
N LEU A 115 3.69 -15.71 2.18
CA LEU A 115 3.29 -14.36 1.80
C LEU A 115 1.79 -14.25 1.45
N MET A 116 1.32 -15.09 0.52
CA MET A 116 -0.05 -15.01 0.00
C MET A 116 -1.13 -15.26 1.07
N PRO A 117 -1.02 -16.27 1.96
CA PRO A 117 -2.06 -16.51 2.95
C PRO A 117 -2.31 -15.31 3.88
N ARG A 118 -1.25 -14.59 4.26
CA ARG A 118 -1.38 -13.40 5.13
C ARG A 118 -1.87 -12.19 4.38
N PHE A 119 -1.41 -12.00 3.15
CA PHE A 119 -1.90 -10.95 2.27
C PHE A 119 -3.41 -11.11 2.07
N ASP A 120 -3.85 -12.30 1.67
CA ASP A 120 -5.25 -12.62 1.42
C ASP A 120 -6.11 -12.40 2.67
N LEU A 121 -5.66 -12.88 3.84
CA LEU A 121 -6.37 -12.71 5.10
C LEU A 121 -6.58 -11.23 5.47
N GLY A 122 -5.51 -10.43 5.47
CA GLY A 122 -5.55 -9.03 5.89
C GLY A 122 -6.20 -8.09 4.86
N PHE A 123 -5.89 -8.29 3.58
CA PHE A 123 -6.39 -7.43 2.50
C PHE A 123 -7.88 -7.67 2.23
N SER A 124 -8.34 -8.93 2.22
CA SER A 124 -9.77 -9.24 2.10
C SER A 124 -10.57 -8.67 3.27
N ALA A 125 -10.06 -8.79 4.50
CA ALA A 125 -10.71 -8.23 5.69
C ALA A 125 -10.88 -6.72 5.57
N LEU A 126 -9.85 -6.01 5.11
CA LEU A 126 -9.91 -4.56 4.90
C LEU A 126 -11.01 -4.17 3.92
N LEU A 127 -11.06 -4.81 2.74
CA LEU A 127 -12.07 -4.51 1.73
C LEU A 127 -13.49 -4.82 2.22
N GLU A 128 -13.69 -5.97 2.86
CA GLU A 128 -14.99 -6.36 3.43
C GLU A 128 -15.46 -5.38 4.52
N ASP A 129 -14.58 -5.00 5.44
CA ASP A 129 -14.90 -4.12 6.57
C ASP A 129 -15.18 -2.69 6.08
N LEU A 130 -14.39 -2.17 5.13
CA LEU A 130 -14.67 -0.88 4.48
C LEU A 130 -15.99 -0.91 3.71
N GLN A 131 -16.31 -2.01 3.02
CA GLN A 131 -17.59 -2.16 2.32
C GLN A 131 -18.77 -2.18 3.28
N GLN A 132 -18.70 -3.00 4.34
CA GLN A 132 -19.77 -3.16 5.33
C GLN A 132 -20.08 -1.85 6.05
N ARG A 133 -19.09 -0.95 6.16
CA ARG A 133 -19.22 0.37 6.79
C ARG A 133 -19.59 1.49 5.80
N GLY A 134 -19.71 1.19 4.51
CA GLY A 134 -19.93 2.18 3.45
C GLY A 134 -18.73 3.08 3.16
N LEU A 135 -17.56 2.78 3.73
CA LEU A 135 -16.34 3.60 3.58
C LEU A 135 -15.68 3.44 2.21
N LEU A 136 -15.92 2.31 1.52
CA LEU A 136 -15.48 2.15 0.13
C LEU A 136 -16.14 3.14 -0.84
N GLU A 137 -17.29 3.72 -0.51
CA GLU A 137 -17.94 4.70 -1.39
C GLU A 137 -17.11 5.97 -1.57
N THR A 138 -16.33 6.33 -0.55
CA THR A 138 -15.53 7.57 -0.51
C THR A 138 -14.02 7.32 -0.46
N THR A 139 -13.59 6.07 -0.39
CA THR A 139 -12.17 5.68 -0.26
C THR A 139 -11.72 4.87 -1.47
N LEU A 140 -10.69 5.34 -2.17
CA LEU A 140 -9.98 4.55 -3.17
C LEU A 140 -8.89 3.71 -2.47
N VAL A 141 -9.05 2.39 -2.49
CA VAL A 141 -8.02 1.45 -2.04
C VAL A 141 -7.20 1.01 -3.24
N VAL A 142 -5.89 1.26 -3.19
CA VAL A 142 -4.94 0.83 -4.24
C VAL A 142 -3.94 -0.15 -3.64
N CYS A 143 -3.90 -1.38 -4.17
CA CYS A 143 -2.86 -2.35 -3.87
C CYS A 143 -1.97 -2.52 -5.09
N MET A 144 -0.71 -2.11 -4.97
CA MET A 144 0.27 -2.15 -6.05
C MET A 144 1.66 -2.51 -5.54
N GLY A 145 2.44 -3.12 -6.42
CA GLY A 145 3.89 -3.25 -6.28
C GLY A 145 4.62 -2.44 -7.36
N GLU A 146 5.93 -2.63 -7.46
CA GLU A 146 6.79 -1.87 -8.38
C GLU A 146 7.02 -2.57 -9.73
N PHE A 147 6.95 -3.91 -9.75
CA PHE A 147 7.24 -4.74 -10.92
C PHE A 147 6.65 -6.14 -10.75
N GLY A 148 6.60 -6.88 -11.86
CA GLY A 148 6.17 -8.27 -11.90
C GLY A 148 7.33 -9.26 -11.73
N ARG A 149 7.04 -10.51 -12.07
CA ARG A 149 8.01 -11.62 -12.01
C ARG A 149 8.20 -12.22 -13.39
N ALA A 150 9.47 -12.44 -13.75
CA ALA A 150 9.82 -12.91 -15.09
C ALA A 150 9.09 -14.22 -15.42
N PRO A 151 8.58 -14.41 -16.65
CA PRO A 151 7.93 -15.65 -17.07
C PRO A 151 8.84 -16.88 -16.96
N ARG A 152 10.16 -16.65 -17.05
CA ARG A 152 11.17 -17.70 -16.98
C ARG A 152 11.45 -18.08 -15.53
N VAL A 153 11.33 -19.37 -15.26
CA VAL A 153 11.76 -19.98 -14.00
C VAL A 153 13.22 -20.42 -14.11
N ALA A 154 14.08 -19.90 -13.25
CA ALA A 154 15.50 -20.21 -13.21
C ALA A 154 16.09 -20.00 -11.81
N LEU A 155 17.20 -20.68 -11.54
CA LEU A 155 17.97 -20.44 -10.32
C LEU A 155 18.82 -19.17 -10.50
N GLU A 156 18.74 -18.28 -9.50
CA GLU A 156 19.49 -17.05 -9.49
C GLU A 156 20.77 -17.16 -8.67
N LYS A 157 21.89 -17.23 -9.37
CA LYS A 157 23.22 -17.47 -8.78
C LYS A 157 23.67 -16.43 -7.75
N ASN A 158 23.13 -15.22 -7.83
CA ASN A 158 23.49 -14.11 -6.94
C ASN A 158 22.52 -13.96 -5.77
N PHE A 159 21.59 -14.89 -5.60
CA PHE A 159 20.59 -14.87 -4.54
C PHE A 159 20.60 -16.19 -3.77
N SER A 160 20.40 -16.10 -2.46
CA SER A 160 20.25 -17.28 -1.60
C SER A 160 19.03 -18.09 -2.02
N GLY A 161 19.04 -19.39 -1.71
CA GLY A 161 17.93 -20.32 -1.95
C GLY A 161 18.34 -21.55 -2.74
N GLU A 162 17.51 -22.58 -2.66
CA GLU A 162 17.84 -23.92 -3.19
C GLU A 162 17.02 -24.28 -4.44
N SER A 163 15.81 -23.74 -4.56
CA SER A 163 14.91 -24.00 -5.69
C SER A 163 14.80 -22.81 -6.65
N PRO A 164 14.67 -23.07 -7.97
CA PRO A 164 14.49 -22.02 -8.98
C PRO A 164 13.29 -21.11 -8.68
N GLY A 165 13.45 -19.81 -8.94
CA GLY A 165 12.37 -18.84 -8.84
C GLY A 165 12.28 -17.94 -10.05
N ARG A 166 11.93 -16.67 -9.84
CA ARG A 166 11.66 -15.69 -10.91
C ARG A 166 12.29 -14.34 -10.60
N LYS A 167 13.05 -13.80 -11.56
CA LYS A 167 13.62 -12.44 -11.50
C LYS A 167 12.55 -11.36 -11.46
N HIS A 168 12.98 -10.16 -11.11
CA HIS A 168 12.25 -8.92 -11.40
C HIS A 168 11.93 -8.81 -12.87
N TRP A 169 10.74 -8.27 -13.13
CA TRP A 169 10.26 -8.08 -14.49
C TRP A 169 9.36 -6.85 -14.57
N ALA A 170 9.93 -5.74 -15.05
CA ALA A 170 9.21 -4.50 -15.24
C ALA A 170 8.26 -4.51 -16.45
N GLY A 171 8.29 -5.58 -17.27
CA GLY A 171 7.52 -5.66 -18.49
C GLY A 171 6.00 -5.66 -18.28
N VAL A 172 5.51 -6.29 -17.20
CA VAL A 172 4.08 -6.30 -16.85
C VAL A 172 3.87 -6.72 -15.39
N TYR A 173 2.86 -6.16 -14.75
CA TYR A 173 2.38 -6.52 -13.41
C TYR A 173 0.93 -6.11 -13.23
N SER A 174 0.33 -6.46 -12.09
CA SER A 174 -1.07 -6.18 -11.77
C SER A 174 -1.18 -5.20 -10.61
N ILE A 175 -2.22 -4.38 -10.67
CA ILE A 175 -2.65 -3.46 -9.60
C ILE A 175 -4.11 -3.78 -9.31
N VAL A 176 -4.48 -3.71 -8.04
CA VAL A 176 -5.88 -3.79 -7.61
C VAL A 176 -6.34 -2.40 -7.20
N MET A 177 -7.50 -1.98 -7.70
CA MET A 177 -8.19 -0.76 -7.27
C MET A 177 -9.61 -1.13 -6.82
N ALA A 178 -10.07 -0.55 -5.71
CA ALA A 178 -11.41 -0.78 -5.17
C ALA A 178 -11.95 0.47 -4.48
N GLY A 179 -13.27 0.67 -4.53
CA GLY A 179 -13.93 1.83 -3.94
C GLY A 179 -13.85 3.10 -4.80
N ALA A 180 -14.36 4.22 -4.27
CA ALA A 180 -14.46 5.51 -4.93
C ALA A 180 -15.04 5.46 -6.36
N GLY A 181 -16.03 4.58 -6.58
CA GLY A 181 -16.71 4.42 -7.87
C GLY A 181 -16.07 3.42 -8.83
N VAL A 182 -14.91 2.81 -8.51
CA VAL A 182 -14.32 1.76 -9.34
C VAL A 182 -15.27 0.58 -9.48
N GLN A 183 -15.50 0.11 -10.70
CA GLN A 183 -16.44 -0.96 -11.03
C GLN A 183 -16.01 -2.30 -10.37
N PRO A 184 -16.85 -2.89 -9.49
CA PRO A 184 -16.53 -4.16 -8.84
C PRO A 184 -16.42 -5.31 -9.85
N GLY A 185 -15.39 -6.15 -9.67
CA GLY A 185 -15.18 -7.36 -10.47
C GLY A 185 -14.66 -7.12 -11.90
N LEU A 186 -14.35 -5.88 -12.26
CA LEU A 186 -13.77 -5.53 -13.56
C LEU A 186 -12.32 -6.03 -13.66
N VAL A 187 -11.97 -6.60 -14.82
CA VAL A 187 -10.59 -6.88 -15.23
C VAL A 187 -10.23 -5.93 -16.37
N TYR A 188 -9.32 -4.99 -16.10
CA TYR A 188 -8.89 -3.98 -17.06
C TYR A 188 -7.55 -4.36 -17.70
N GLY A 189 -7.60 -4.68 -19.00
CA GLY A 189 -6.43 -5.10 -19.77
C GLY A 189 -6.02 -6.55 -19.56
N SER A 190 -4.93 -6.94 -20.21
CA SER A 190 -4.37 -8.30 -20.12
C SER A 190 -2.88 -8.30 -20.46
N SER A 191 -2.16 -9.31 -19.97
CA SER A 191 -0.83 -9.64 -20.47
C SER A 191 -0.89 -10.59 -21.66
N ASP A 192 0.25 -10.79 -22.34
CA ASP A 192 0.42 -11.85 -23.31
C ASP A 192 0.30 -13.24 -22.66
N ARG A 193 0.26 -14.28 -23.50
CA ARG A 193 0.14 -15.69 -23.06
C ARG A 193 1.21 -16.11 -22.04
N MET A 194 2.39 -15.48 -22.07
CA MET A 194 3.51 -15.81 -21.18
C MET A 194 3.51 -14.96 -19.91
N GLY A 195 2.66 -13.93 -19.82
CA GLY A 195 2.74 -12.93 -18.76
C GLY A 195 3.99 -12.06 -18.86
N ALA A 196 4.53 -11.83 -20.06
CA ALA A 196 5.76 -11.07 -20.27
C ALA A 196 5.48 -9.59 -20.55
N TYR A 197 4.48 -9.27 -21.37
CA TYR A 197 4.19 -7.89 -21.73
C TYR A 197 2.68 -7.62 -21.74
N PRO A 198 2.24 -6.36 -21.66
CA PRO A 198 0.83 -6.02 -21.83
C PRO A 198 0.39 -6.36 -23.25
N GLN A 199 -0.80 -6.94 -23.39
CA GLN A 199 -1.43 -7.27 -24.66
C GLN A 199 -2.62 -6.38 -24.97
N SER A 200 -3.47 -6.11 -23.99
CA SER A 200 -4.65 -5.24 -24.15
C SER A 200 -4.69 -4.19 -23.05
N GLN A 201 -5.14 -2.99 -23.41
CA GLN A 201 -5.21 -1.82 -22.53
C GLN A 201 -3.92 -1.62 -21.72
N PRO A 202 -2.77 -1.43 -22.40
CA PRO A 202 -1.50 -1.18 -21.70
C PRO A 202 -1.64 0.10 -20.86
N THR A 203 -1.25 -0.01 -19.59
CA THR A 203 -1.30 1.07 -18.61
C THR A 203 0.11 1.34 -18.12
N CYS A 204 0.48 2.62 -18.04
CA CYS A 204 1.76 3.04 -17.49
C CYS A 204 1.61 3.58 -16.04
N PRO A 205 2.68 3.61 -15.23
CA PRO A 205 2.61 4.11 -13.85
C PRO A 205 2.06 5.55 -13.72
N GLU A 206 2.30 6.37 -14.73
CA GLU A 206 1.78 7.73 -14.82
C GLU A 206 0.24 7.77 -14.97
N ASP A 207 -0.38 6.80 -15.64
CA ASP A 207 -1.84 6.71 -15.76
C ASP A 207 -2.48 6.32 -14.42
N VAL A 208 -1.83 5.42 -13.69
CA VAL A 208 -2.23 5.05 -12.31
C VAL A 208 -2.19 6.28 -11.42
N THR A 209 -1.08 7.01 -11.45
CA THR A 209 -0.92 8.27 -10.69
C THR A 209 -1.98 9.30 -11.06
N ALA A 210 -2.25 9.49 -12.36
CA ALA A 210 -3.27 10.40 -12.84
C ALA A 210 -4.68 10.00 -12.36
N THR A 211 -4.97 8.69 -12.34
CA THR A 211 -6.25 8.14 -11.84
C THR A 211 -6.44 8.43 -10.35
N MET A 212 -5.39 8.28 -9.55
CA MET A 212 -5.43 8.59 -8.11
C MET A 212 -5.68 10.08 -7.86
N PHE A 213 -4.99 10.98 -8.57
CA PHE A 213 -5.24 12.42 -8.45
C PHE A 213 -6.65 12.82 -8.90
N ALA A 214 -7.11 12.29 -10.03
CA ALA A 214 -8.47 12.53 -10.51
C ALA A 214 -9.53 12.07 -9.50
N SER A 215 -9.31 10.94 -8.82
CA SER A 215 -10.20 10.45 -7.76
C SER A 215 -10.26 11.38 -6.54
N LEU A 216 -9.18 12.14 -6.29
CA LEU A 216 -9.13 13.18 -5.26
C LEU A 216 -9.73 14.53 -5.73
N GLY A 217 -10.21 14.61 -6.97
CA GLY A 217 -10.69 15.86 -7.58
C GLY A 217 -9.56 16.83 -7.95
N ILE A 218 -8.32 16.36 -8.02
CA ILE A 218 -7.15 17.14 -8.43
C ILE A 218 -6.95 16.94 -9.92
N ASP A 219 -6.83 18.03 -10.68
CA ASP A 219 -6.52 17.99 -12.11
C ASP A 219 -5.13 17.35 -12.32
N PRO A 220 -5.01 16.17 -12.96
CA PRO A 220 -3.73 15.52 -13.19
C PRO A 220 -2.78 16.33 -14.09
N ALA A 221 -3.31 17.26 -14.89
CA ALA A 221 -2.53 18.17 -15.73
C ALA A 221 -2.06 19.42 -14.97
N ALA A 222 -2.44 19.59 -13.71
CA ALA A 222 -1.93 20.66 -12.87
C ALA A 222 -0.43 20.46 -12.56
N HIS A 223 0.17 21.50 -11.98
CA HIS A 223 1.60 21.54 -11.69
C HIS A 223 1.83 21.86 -10.22
N PHE A 224 2.89 21.28 -9.64
CA PHE A 224 3.47 21.79 -8.41
C PHE A 224 4.73 22.60 -8.73
N ILE A 225 5.06 23.53 -7.85
CA ILE A 225 6.25 24.36 -7.95
C ILE A 225 7.31 23.80 -7.02
N ASP A 226 8.52 23.57 -7.53
CA ASP A 226 9.63 23.13 -6.69
C ASP A 226 10.29 24.29 -5.93
N GLN A 227 11.32 24.00 -5.13
CA GLN A 227 12.05 25.02 -4.35
C GLN A 227 12.81 26.05 -5.21
N LEU A 228 12.96 25.80 -6.51
CA LEU A 228 13.61 26.69 -7.47
C LEU A 228 12.60 27.42 -8.37
N ASP A 229 11.32 27.44 -7.98
CA ASP A 229 10.22 28.08 -8.70
C ASP A 229 9.97 27.48 -10.10
N ARG A 230 10.29 26.19 -10.28
CA ARG A 230 10.09 25.47 -11.54
C ARG A 230 8.77 24.69 -11.51
N PRO A 231 7.92 24.79 -12.55
CA PRO A 231 6.71 23.99 -12.63
C PRO A 231 7.04 22.55 -13.02
N PHE A 232 6.51 21.60 -12.25
CA PHE A 232 6.53 20.17 -12.56
C PHE A 232 5.11 19.65 -12.69
N PRO A 233 4.78 18.90 -13.75
CA PRO A 233 3.45 18.31 -13.89
C PRO A 233 3.22 17.29 -12.77
N ILE A 234 1.97 17.23 -12.27
CA ILE A 234 1.57 16.26 -11.26
C ILE A 234 1.64 14.83 -11.82
N SER A 235 1.17 14.63 -13.06
CA SER A 235 1.36 13.39 -13.81
C SER A 235 1.56 13.69 -15.30
N THR A 236 2.15 12.74 -16.02
CA THR A 236 2.24 12.76 -17.50
C THR A 236 1.29 11.77 -18.17
N GLY A 237 0.56 10.98 -17.38
CA GLY A 237 -0.40 9.98 -17.85
C GLY A 237 -1.83 10.50 -17.90
N SER A 238 -2.75 9.62 -18.28
CA SER A 238 -4.19 9.90 -18.35
C SER A 238 -4.97 9.08 -17.34
N PRO A 239 -6.02 9.63 -16.69
CA PRO A 239 -6.90 8.85 -15.85
C PRO A 239 -7.51 7.66 -16.59
N LEU A 240 -7.54 6.50 -15.93
CA LEU A 240 -8.07 5.26 -16.46
C LEU A 240 -9.60 5.26 -16.34
N ILE A 241 -10.26 6.04 -17.19
CA ILE A 241 -11.73 6.23 -17.16
C ILE A 241 -12.49 4.90 -17.29
N GLY A 242 -11.93 3.92 -17.99
CA GLY A 242 -12.56 2.60 -18.15
C GLY A 242 -12.58 1.74 -16.88
N LEU A 243 -12.11 2.24 -15.74
CA LEU A 243 -12.28 1.60 -14.42
C LEU A 243 -13.63 1.91 -13.76
N TYR A 244 -14.36 2.92 -14.25
CA TYR A 244 -15.60 3.44 -13.64
C TYR A 244 -16.83 3.14 -14.50
#